data_AF-A0A392T7C3-F1
#
_entry.id   AF-A0A392T7C3-F1
#
_cell.length_a   1.000
_cell.length_b   1.000
_cell.length_c   1.000
_cell.angle_alpha   90.00
_cell.angle_beta   90.00
_cell.angle_gamma   90.00
#
_symmetry.space_group_name_H-M   'P 1'
#
loop_
_entity.id
_entity.type
_entity.pdbx_description
1 polymer ?
#
loop_
_entity_poly.entity_id
_entity_poly.type
_entity_poly.pdbx_seq_one_letter_code
_entity_poly.pdbx_strand_id
1 'polypeptide(L)'
;DLMVIMLVSPGDEQQLLQAVAQQPVAASIAIGREFRAFKGGEIYPGPCGSTVNLAVAIVGYGVSVDGQKYWLIKNSWGETWGDFGYMKLIRG
;
A
#
# COMPACT_ATOMS: atom_id res chain seq x y z
N ASP A 1 16.31 -18.12 11.40
CA ASP A 1 15.47 -17.10 10.75
C ASP A 1 15.73 -17.11 9.25
N LEU A 2 14.89 -17.79 8.49
CA LEU A 2 14.93 -17.75 7.03
C LEU A 2 14.06 -16.57 6.60
N MET A 3 14.67 -15.56 6.00
CA MET A 3 13.95 -14.47 5.33
C MET A 3 13.21 -15.08 4.13
N VAL A 4 11.95 -15.45 4.32
CA VAL A 4 11.08 -15.94 3.24
C VAL A 4 10.68 -14.74 2.39
N ILE A 5 11.34 -14.57 1.24
CA ILE A 5 10.93 -13.59 0.23
C ILE A 5 9.74 -14.21 -0.51
N MET A 6 8.52 -13.88 -0.10
CA MET A 6 7.32 -14.21 -0.88
C MET A 6 7.29 -13.33 -2.12
N LEU A 7 7.58 -13.92 -3.28
CA LEU A 7 7.37 -13.27 -4.57
C LEU A 7 5.87 -13.35 -4.90
N VAL A 8 5.17 -12.23 -4.77
CA VAL A 8 3.78 -12.10 -5.22
C VAL A 8 3.81 -11.79 -6.72
N SER A 9 3.07 -12.56 -7.52
CA SER A 9 2.92 -12.30 -8.95
C SER A 9 2.31 -10.91 -9.18
N PRO A 10 2.86 -10.10 -10.11
CA PRO A 10 2.28 -8.80 -10.43
C PRO A 10 0.79 -8.94 -10.81
N GLY A 11 -0.08 -8.21 -10.11
CA GLY A 11 -1.53 -8.23 -10.35
C GLY A 11 -2.31 -9.34 -9.65
N ASP A 12 -1.65 -10.26 -8.92
CA ASP A 12 -2.35 -11.27 -8.11
C ASP A 12 -2.61 -10.74 -6.69
N GLU A 13 -3.66 -9.92 -6.56
CA GLU A 13 -4.06 -9.38 -5.26
C GLU A 13 -4.51 -10.47 -4.28
N GLN A 14 -4.92 -11.65 -4.74
CA GLN A 14 -5.33 -12.74 -3.86
C GLN A 14 -4.13 -13.36 -3.15
N GLN A 15 -3.03 -13.61 -3.86
CA GLN A 15 -1.77 -14.00 -3.22
C GLN A 15 -1.25 -12.91 -2.29
N LEU A 16 -1.36 -11.63 -2.68
CA LEU A 16 -0.96 -10.52 -1.82
C LEU A 16 -1.77 -10.49 -0.52
N LEU A 17 -3.08 -10.73 -0.57
CA LEU A 17 -3.94 -10.81 0.61
C LEU A 17 -3.45 -11.89 1.58
N GLN A 18 -3.15 -13.08 1.05
CA GLN A 18 -2.64 -14.20 1.85
C GLN A 18 -1.29 -13.87 2.49
N ALA A 19 -0.40 -13.22 1.75
CA ALA A 19 0.91 -12.82 2.24
C ALA A 19 0.82 -11.76 3.35
N VAL A 20 0.04 -10.69 3.13
CA VAL A 20 -0.15 -9.59 4.08
C VAL A 20 -0.86 -10.04 5.36
N ALA A 21 -1.72 -11.06 5.28
CA ALA A 21 -2.35 -11.65 6.45
C ALA A 21 -1.36 -12.35 7.40
N GLN A 22 -0.20 -12.77 6.89
CA GLN A 22 0.84 -13.44 7.69
C GLN A 22 1.86 -12.44 8.25
N GLN A 23 2.28 -11.46 7.44
CA GLN A 23 3.30 -10.48 7.81
C GLN A 23 3.28 -9.27 6.86
N PRO A 24 3.90 -8.15 7.24
CA PRO A 24 4.13 -7.04 6.32
C PRO A 24 4.87 -7.49 5.04
N VAL A 25 4.42 -7.00 3.89
CA VAL A 25 4.99 -7.30 2.57
C VAL A 25 5.65 -6.05 2.01
N ALA A 26 6.93 -6.16 1.63
CA ALA A 26 7.60 -5.10 0.88
C ALA A 26 7.06 -5.05 -0.55
N ALA A 27 6.72 -3.86 -1.02
CA ALA A 27 6.17 -3.65 -2.36
C ALA A 27 6.80 -2.42 -3.02
N SER A 28 6.95 -2.48 -4.34
CA SER A 28 7.36 -1.32 -5.14
C SER A 28 6.15 -0.78 -5.88
N ILE A 29 5.86 0.51 -5.71
CA ILE A 29 4.70 1.19 -6.29
C ILE A 29 5.15 2.33 -7.21
N ALA A 30 4.31 2.65 -8.18
CA ALA A 30 4.49 3.79 -9.05
C ALA A 30 3.71 5.00 -8.48
N ILE A 31 4.41 6.08 -8.15
CA ILE A 31 3.81 7.25 -7.52
C ILE A 31 3.90 8.51 -8.39
N GLY A 32 2.83 9.32 -8.34
CA GLY A 32 2.74 10.63 -8.96
C GLY A 32 2.84 11.80 -7.97
N ARG A 33 2.53 13.00 -8.44
CA ARG A 33 2.51 14.23 -7.62
C ARG A 33 1.45 14.16 -6.52
N GLU A 34 0.30 13.57 -6.80
CA GLU A 34 -0.83 13.46 -5.87
C GLU A 34 -0.48 12.60 -4.65
N PHE A 35 0.15 11.44 -4.88
CA PHE A 35 0.68 10.60 -3.79
C PHE A 35 1.65 11.37 -2.88
N ARG A 36 2.56 12.17 -3.45
CA ARG A 36 3.51 12.98 -2.66
C ARG A 36 2.82 14.05 -1.83
N ALA A 37 1.72 14.59 -2.34
CA ALA A 37 0.93 15.65 -1.69
C ALA A 37 -0.10 15.11 -0.69
N PHE A 38 -0.33 13.79 -0.62
CA PHE A 38 -1.33 13.15 0.21
C PHE A 38 -1.25 13.58 1.68
N LYS A 39 -2.42 13.91 2.25
CA LYS A 39 -2.55 14.46 3.62
C LYS A 39 -3.23 13.51 4.60
N GLY A 40 -3.78 12.39 4.13
CA GLY A 40 -4.54 11.49 4.99
C GLY A 40 -6.01 11.88 5.12
N GLY A 41 -6.81 10.96 5.66
CA GLY A 41 -8.25 11.11 5.86
C GLY A 41 -9.10 10.29 4.89
N GLU A 42 -8.61 10.02 3.69
CA GLU A 42 -9.32 9.29 2.64
C GLU A 42 -8.60 8.01 2.17
N ILE A 43 -9.34 7.15 1.47
CA ILE A 43 -8.74 6.10 0.65
C ILE A 43 -8.24 6.77 -0.63
N TYR A 44 -6.94 6.69 -0.87
CA TYR A 44 -6.31 7.20 -2.08
C TYR A 44 -6.75 6.32 -3.28
N PRO A 45 -7.48 6.87 -4.26
CA PRO A 45 -8.08 6.09 -5.35
C PRO A 45 -7.10 5.79 -6.49
N GLY A 46 -5.85 6.25 -6.41
CA GLY A 46 -4.95 6.28 -7.57
C GLY A 46 -5.04 7.60 -8.34
N PRO A 47 -4.24 7.80 -9.40
CA PRO A 47 -3.68 6.73 -10.24
C PRO A 47 -2.32 6.19 -9.77
N CYS A 48 -2.01 4.97 -10.23
CA CYS A 48 -0.65 4.43 -10.26
C CYS A 48 0.16 5.28 -11.26
N GLY A 49 1.35 5.76 -10.86
CA GLY A 49 2.26 6.42 -11.79
C GLY A 49 2.66 5.49 -12.96
N SER A 50 3.31 6.04 -13.99
CA SER A 50 3.76 5.26 -15.15
C SER A 50 5.05 4.46 -14.89
N THR A 51 5.73 4.70 -13.78
CA THR A 51 7.02 4.07 -13.47
C THR A 51 7.13 3.80 -11.98
N VAL A 52 7.47 2.56 -11.64
CA VAL A 52 7.76 2.14 -10.26
C VAL A 52 8.97 2.92 -9.75
N ASN A 53 8.79 3.67 -8.66
CA ASN A 53 9.77 4.62 -8.17
C ASN A 53 9.78 4.79 -6.64
N LEU A 54 8.96 4.02 -5.92
CA LEU A 54 8.93 4.03 -4.46
C LEU A 54 8.77 2.62 -3.90
N ALA A 55 9.61 2.28 -2.90
CA ALA A 55 9.44 1.09 -2.08
C ALA A 55 8.64 1.44 -0.81
N VAL A 56 7.66 0.62 -0.47
CA VAL A 56 6.79 0.75 0.70
C VAL A 56 6.58 -0.60 1.38
N ALA A 57 5.96 -0.60 2.56
CA ALA A 57 5.48 -1.83 3.20
C ALA A 57 3.95 -1.85 3.22
N ILE A 58 3.35 -2.91 2.71
CA ILE A 58 1.92 -3.19 2.89
C ILE A 58 1.80 -3.92 4.22
N VAL A 59 1.16 -3.29 5.19
CA VAL A 59 1.09 -3.75 6.59
C VAL A 59 -0.30 -4.27 6.97
N GLY A 60 -1.27 -4.18 6.07
CA GLY A 60 -2.62 -4.65 6.29
C GLY A 60 -3.54 -4.35 5.12
N TYR A 61 -4.81 -4.69 5.28
CA TYR A 61 -5.89 -4.38 4.35
C TYR A 61 -7.22 -4.33 5.10
N GLY A 62 -8.24 -3.77 4.47
CA GLY A 62 -9.57 -3.72 5.06
C GLY A 62 -10.67 -3.40 4.05
N VAL A 63 -11.84 -3.13 4.61
CA VAL A 63 -13.01 -2.61 3.93
C VAL A 63 -13.51 -1.42 4.75
N SER A 64 -13.73 -0.28 4.12
CA SER A 64 -14.29 0.89 4.78
C SER A 64 -15.79 0.73 5.04
N VAL A 65 -16.36 1.65 5.81
CA VAL A 65 -17.80 1.67 6.15
C VAL A 65 -18.71 1.78 4.92
N ASP A 66 -18.24 2.41 3.84
CA ASP A 66 -18.92 2.54 2.55
C ASP A 66 -18.60 1.39 1.58
N GLY A 67 -17.88 0.36 2.02
CA GLY A 67 -17.63 -0.86 1.24
C GLY A 67 -16.38 -0.83 0.36
N GLN A 68 -15.57 0.24 0.40
CA GLN A 68 -14.34 0.31 -0.39
C GLN A 68 -13.24 -0.55 0.24
N LYS A 69 -12.69 -1.44 -0.58
CA LYS A 69 -11.54 -2.28 -0.20
C LYS A 69 -10.26 -1.44 -0.28
N TYR A 70 -9.37 -1.60 0.70
CA TYR A 70 -8.08 -0.90 0.69
C TYR A 70 -6.91 -1.78 1.16
N TRP A 71 -5.71 -1.40 0.73
CA TRP A 71 -4.42 -1.76 1.32
C TRP A 71 -4.00 -0.69 2.33
N LEU A 72 -3.46 -1.10 3.47
CA LEU A 72 -2.81 -0.19 4.41
C LEU A 72 -1.30 -0.20 4.15
N ILE A 73 -0.78 0.94 3.72
CA ILE A 73 0.62 1.13 3.34
C ILE A 73 1.33 1.97 4.38
N LYS A 74 2.53 1.54 4.79
CA LYS A 74 3.48 2.32 5.57
C LYS A 74 4.55 2.90 4.66
N ASN A 75 4.76 4.20 4.75
CA ASN A 75 5.79 4.93 4.01
C ASN A 75 6.97 5.31 4.92
N SER A 76 8.07 5.77 4.32
CA SER A 76 9.33 6.11 4.99
C SER A 76 9.61 7.62 5.05
N TRP A 77 8.61 8.47 4.78
CA TRP A 77 8.75 9.93 4.74
C TRP A 77 8.43 10.63 6.07
N GLY A 78 8.30 9.87 7.16
CA GLY A 78 7.95 10.39 8.48
C GLY A 78 6.45 10.58 8.68
N GLU A 79 6.08 10.96 9.90
CA GLU A 79 4.69 11.00 10.36
C GLU A 79 3.89 12.20 9.82
N THR A 80 4.56 13.20 9.25
CA THR A 80 3.91 14.39 8.69
C THR A 80 3.27 14.15 7.32
N TRP A 81 3.51 12.98 6.72
CA TRP A 81 2.92 12.57 5.45
C TRP A 81 1.76 11.60 5.69
N GLY A 82 0.63 11.82 4.98
CA GLY A 82 -0.55 10.97 5.11
C GLY A 82 -1.10 10.88 6.53
N ASP A 83 -1.68 9.72 6.86
CA ASP A 83 -2.19 9.40 8.19
C ASP A 83 -1.05 8.90 9.09
N PHE A 84 -0.28 9.81 9.68
CA PHE A 84 0.87 9.48 10.54
C PHE A 84 1.93 8.58 9.85
N GLY A 85 2.22 8.85 8.58
CA GLY A 85 3.15 8.06 7.77
C GLY A 85 2.49 6.88 7.03
N TYR A 86 1.17 6.73 7.15
CA TYR A 86 0.40 5.68 6.49
C TYR A 86 -0.55 6.22 5.43
N MET A 87 -0.99 5.32 4.54
CA MET A 87 -1.99 5.59 3.52
C MET A 87 -2.89 4.37 3.36
N LYS A 88 -4.18 4.61 3.17
CA LYS A 88 -5.10 3.61 2.62
C LYS A 88 -5.11 3.77 1.10
N LEU A 89 -4.61 2.77 0.38
CA LEU A 89 -4.64 2.72 -1.08
C LEU A 89 -5.83 1.86 -1.52
N ILE A 90 -6.60 2.29 -2.51
CA ILE A 90 -7.69 1.47 -3.06
C ILE A 90 -7.19 0.10 -3.49
N ARG A 91 -7.99 -0.95 -3.21
CA ARG A 91 -7.70 -2.35 -3.51
C ARG A 91 -8.86 -2.93 -4.29
N GLY A 92 -8.60 -3.58 -5.43
CA GLY A 92 -9.68 -4.10 -6.28
C GLY A 92 -9.21 -4.44 -7.68
#